data_AF-A0A1I1GRV5-F1
#
_entry.id   AF-A0A1I1GRV5-F1
#
_cell.length_a   1.000
_cell.length_b   1.000
_cell.length_c   1.000
_cell.angle_alpha   90.00
_cell.angle_beta   90.00
_cell.angle_gamma   90.00
#
_symmetry.space_group_name_H-M   'P 1'
#
loop_
_entity.id
_entity.type
_entity.pdbx_description
1 polymer ?
#
loop_
_entity_poly.entity_id
_entity_poly.type
_entity_poly.pdbx_seq_one_letter_code
_entity_poly.pdbx_strand_id
1 'polypeptide(L)'
;MYDFLSKIPPTISYIKENYDKFQINKIKWLESSMEYAFITQRTYWVTYKHSIHDIEKKKNKDLYDFTNEEIEEMLNQIGKNIKTIRVLKSIIINYIEWAIENGYKLKENPDGSLDKSKLFKTFRAKLVINYKTLDEFYHMLEELKCSDIDKMMLVLGRYGIVGKQFIDMANLKWEDVDRENMFVNVGNHIKLPIDERFITYLERAHKCEIYDYQTSTLKYIDFGYVMKVSDKSEENIIKYNTLNTRAYSIYKNNGMNRIAFGDLITWRMFDLLFEILENKGEVTYKDIKNVITILKGSSTMSKAQYLKERFMIVKEYREELTRTI
;
A
#
# COMPACT_ATOMS: atom_id res chain seq x y z
N MET A 1 -28.76 -32.14 -10.29
CA MET A 1 -27.51 -32.23 -9.50
C MET A 1 -26.35 -31.96 -10.44
N TYR A 2 -26.26 -30.71 -10.87
CA TYR A 2 -25.42 -30.22 -11.98
C TYR A 2 -24.06 -29.77 -11.42
N ASP A 3 -22.99 -30.35 -11.95
CA ASP A 3 -21.81 -29.61 -12.42
C ASP A 3 -21.01 -28.75 -11.41
N PHE A 4 -20.85 -29.22 -10.17
CA PHE A 4 -19.92 -28.62 -9.20
C PHE A 4 -18.47 -29.14 -9.34
N LEU A 5 -18.27 -30.23 -10.08
CA LEU A 5 -16.96 -30.88 -10.26
C LEU A 5 -16.18 -30.36 -11.48
N SER A 6 -16.82 -29.64 -12.42
CA SER A 6 -16.15 -29.10 -13.63
C SER A 6 -15.53 -27.72 -13.44
N LYS A 7 -15.81 -27.05 -12.31
CA LYS A 7 -15.21 -25.74 -11.93
C LYS A 7 -14.06 -25.86 -10.95
N ILE A 8 -13.62 -27.09 -10.67
CA ILE A 8 -12.39 -27.32 -9.91
C ILE A 8 -11.24 -26.96 -10.86
N PRO A 9 -10.41 -25.94 -10.58
CA PRO A 9 -9.08 -25.89 -11.19
C PRO A 9 -8.45 -27.26 -10.93
N PRO A 10 -7.83 -27.91 -11.94
CA PRO A 10 -7.43 -29.31 -11.85
C PRO A 10 -6.83 -29.55 -10.47
N THR A 11 -7.42 -30.50 -9.73
CA THR A 11 -6.95 -30.89 -8.40
C THR A 11 -5.45 -30.91 -8.45
N ILE A 12 -4.81 -30.37 -7.42
CA ILE A 12 -3.36 -30.31 -7.27
C ILE A 12 -2.69 -31.67 -7.65
N SER A 13 -3.43 -32.78 -7.53
CA SER A 13 -3.08 -34.13 -8.02
C SER A 13 -2.78 -34.30 -9.52
N TYR A 14 -3.38 -33.55 -10.45
CA TYR A 14 -3.27 -33.81 -11.91
C TYR A 14 -1.97 -33.31 -12.55
N ILE A 15 -1.11 -32.62 -11.78
CA ILE A 15 0.18 -32.06 -12.28
C ILE A 15 1.36 -32.63 -11.47
N LYS A 16 1.21 -33.81 -10.83
CA LYS A 16 2.30 -34.38 -10.01
C LYS A 16 3.55 -34.77 -10.82
N GLU A 17 3.42 -35.04 -12.11
CA GLU A 17 4.54 -35.48 -12.97
C GLU A 17 5.62 -34.41 -13.24
N ASN A 18 5.28 -33.12 -13.09
CA ASN A 18 6.21 -32.00 -13.34
C ASN A 18 6.64 -31.28 -12.05
N TYR A 19 6.28 -31.80 -10.88
CA TYR A 19 6.59 -31.18 -9.61
C TYR A 19 7.81 -31.81 -8.95
N ASP A 20 8.66 -30.96 -8.38
CA ASP A 20 9.79 -31.45 -7.60
C ASP A 20 9.36 -31.93 -6.21
N LYS A 21 10.30 -32.54 -5.49
CA LYS A 21 10.05 -33.13 -4.17
C LYS A 21 9.45 -32.13 -3.17
N PHE A 22 9.87 -30.86 -3.24
CA PHE A 22 9.40 -29.83 -2.31
C PHE A 22 7.94 -29.50 -2.58
N GLN A 23 7.60 -29.27 -3.85
CA GLN A 23 6.23 -29.08 -4.29
C GLN A 23 5.33 -30.25 -3.88
N ILE A 24 5.76 -31.50 -4.13
CA ILE A 24 5.01 -32.70 -3.77
C ILE A 24 4.69 -32.75 -2.27
N ASN A 25 5.64 -32.36 -1.40
CA ASN A 25 5.39 -32.33 0.04
C ASN A 25 4.33 -31.30 0.45
N LYS A 26 4.32 -30.12 -0.17
CA LYS A 26 3.33 -29.07 0.14
C LYS A 26 1.95 -29.46 -0.36
N ILE A 27 1.90 -30.17 -1.48
CA ILE A 27 0.68 -30.76 -2.01
C ILE A 27 0.11 -31.79 -1.02
N LYS A 28 0.94 -32.72 -0.53
CA LYS A 28 0.52 -33.70 0.48
C LYS A 28 -0.04 -33.04 1.73
N TRP A 29 0.65 -32.02 2.24
CA TRP A 29 0.18 -31.22 3.36
C TRP A 29 -1.22 -30.66 3.10
N LEU A 30 -1.38 -29.88 2.03
CA LEU A 30 -2.66 -29.22 1.72
C LEU A 30 -3.80 -30.22 1.44
N GLU A 31 -3.50 -31.36 0.80
CA GLU A 31 -4.48 -32.44 0.56
C GLU A 31 -4.91 -33.12 1.87
N SER A 32 -4.02 -33.25 2.84
CA SER A 32 -4.32 -33.89 4.13
C SER A 32 -4.95 -32.97 5.18
N SER A 33 -4.79 -31.64 5.04
CA SER A 33 -5.40 -30.65 5.94
C SER A 33 -6.88 -30.40 5.58
N MET A 34 -7.74 -31.37 5.91
CA MET A 34 -9.18 -31.35 5.64
C MET A 34 -9.93 -30.17 6.28
N GLU A 35 -9.36 -29.53 7.29
CA GLU A 35 -9.95 -28.38 7.99
C GLU A 35 -9.89 -27.08 7.18
N TYR A 36 -8.99 -26.99 6.20
CA TYR A 36 -8.84 -25.77 5.42
C TYR A 36 -9.90 -25.68 4.32
N ALA A 37 -10.64 -24.57 4.30
CA ALA A 37 -11.46 -24.21 3.16
C ALA A 37 -10.61 -24.14 1.88
N PHE A 38 -11.20 -24.49 0.74
CA PHE A 38 -10.52 -24.53 -0.56
C PHE A 38 -9.79 -23.22 -0.92
N ILE A 39 -10.39 -22.07 -0.60
CA ILE A 39 -9.80 -20.74 -0.85
C ILE A 39 -8.49 -20.57 -0.06
N THR A 40 -8.44 -21.08 1.17
CA THR A 40 -7.24 -21.06 2.02
C THR A 40 -6.15 -21.94 1.44
N GLN A 41 -6.48 -23.19 1.06
CA GLN A 41 -5.53 -24.11 0.41
C GLN A 41 -4.93 -23.50 -0.86
N ARG A 42 -5.77 -22.92 -1.72
CA ARG A 42 -5.33 -22.21 -2.94
C ARG A 42 -4.40 -21.04 -2.61
N THR A 43 -4.74 -20.24 -1.61
CA THR A 43 -3.92 -19.09 -1.19
C THR A 43 -2.55 -19.55 -0.69
N TYR A 44 -2.51 -20.61 0.11
CA TYR A 44 -1.28 -21.21 0.63
C TYR A 44 -0.40 -21.73 -0.51
N TRP A 45 -0.97 -22.51 -1.43
CA TRP A 45 -0.25 -23.04 -2.59
C TRP A 45 0.34 -21.93 -3.48
N VAL A 46 -0.47 -20.94 -3.87
CA VAL A 46 -0.04 -19.83 -4.73
C VAL A 46 1.07 -19.03 -4.04
N THR A 47 0.92 -18.77 -2.74
CA THR A 47 1.91 -18.03 -1.97
C THR A 47 3.23 -18.81 -1.88
N TYR A 48 3.17 -20.10 -1.55
CA TYR A 48 4.33 -20.99 -1.55
C TYR A 48 5.04 -21.01 -2.90
N LYS A 49 4.29 -21.29 -3.98
CA LYS A 49 4.84 -21.44 -5.33
C LYS A 49 5.57 -20.19 -5.81
N HIS A 50 5.02 -19.01 -5.54
CA HIS A 50 5.60 -17.74 -6.03
C HIS A 50 6.61 -17.11 -5.10
N SER A 51 6.67 -17.54 -3.84
CA SER A 51 7.46 -16.82 -2.82
C SER A 51 8.52 -17.68 -2.14
N ILE A 52 8.26 -18.97 -1.94
CA ILE A 52 9.08 -19.86 -1.11
C ILE A 52 9.84 -20.88 -1.95
N HIS A 53 9.20 -21.42 -3.01
CA HIS A 53 9.71 -22.56 -3.76
C HIS A 53 11.12 -22.37 -4.35
N ASP A 54 11.40 -21.21 -4.97
CA ASP A 54 12.73 -20.91 -5.51
C ASP A 54 13.82 -20.88 -4.42
N ILE A 55 13.46 -20.51 -3.18
CA ILE A 55 14.39 -20.45 -2.05
C ILE A 55 14.71 -21.85 -1.55
N GLU A 56 13.72 -22.74 -1.46
CA GLU A 56 13.96 -24.16 -1.16
C GLU A 56 14.84 -24.82 -2.21
N LYS A 57 14.58 -24.56 -3.50
CA LYS A 57 15.43 -25.04 -4.59
C LYS A 57 16.85 -24.54 -4.47
N LYS A 58 17.03 -23.25 -4.18
CA LYS A 58 18.35 -22.63 -4.00
C LYS A 58 19.10 -23.19 -2.79
N LYS A 59 18.43 -23.43 -1.67
CA LYS A 59 19.02 -24.00 -0.45
C LYS A 59 19.09 -25.54 -0.49
N ASN A 60 18.43 -26.18 -1.45
CA ASN A 60 18.22 -27.63 -1.55
C ASN A 60 17.73 -28.25 -0.23
N LYS A 61 16.84 -27.53 0.47
CA LYS A 61 16.24 -27.93 1.74
C LYS A 61 14.74 -27.75 1.63
N ASP A 62 13.99 -28.66 2.24
CA ASP A 62 12.56 -28.46 2.42
C ASP A 62 12.35 -27.41 3.52
N LEU A 63 11.30 -26.60 3.43
CA LEU A 63 10.93 -25.55 4.36
C LEU A 63 10.87 -26.05 5.81
N TYR A 64 10.47 -27.31 6.03
CA TYR A 64 10.49 -27.85 7.38
C TYR A 64 11.90 -28.05 7.95
N ASP A 65 12.93 -28.14 7.12
CA ASP A 65 14.33 -28.25 7.52
C ASP A 65 15.02 -26.88 7.69
N PHE A 66 14.30 -25.77 7.51
CA PHE A 66 14.88 -24.44 7.71
C PHE A 66 15.09 -24.16 9.20
N THR A 67 16.20 -23.51 9.51
CA THR A 67 16.47 -22.90 10.83
C THR A 67 15.63 -21.64 11.02
N ASN A 68 15.55 -21.15 12.27
CA ASN A 68 14.87 -19.90 12.58
C ASN A 68 15.47 -18.73 11.80
N GLU A 69 16.80 -18.66 11.75
CA GLU A 69 17.55 -17.64 11.04
C GLU A 69 17.27 -17.69 9.53
N GLU A 70 17.20 -18.88 8.94
CA GLU A 70 16.82 -19.05 7.52
C GLU A 70 15.37 -18.62 7.25
N ILE A 71 14.45 -18.90 8.18
CA ILE A 71 13.06 -18.44 8.08
C ILE A 71 12.99 -16.91 8.21
N GLU A 72 13.73 -16.31 9.14
CA GLU A 72 13.79 -14.85 9.30
C GLU A 72 14.38 -14.15 8.08
N GLU A 73 15.49 -14.67 7.54
CA GLU A 73 16.12 -14.18 6.31
C GLU A 73 15.13 -14.25 5.14
N MET A 74 14.48 -15.40 4.97
CA MET A 74 13.49 -15.63 3.92
C MET A 74 12.30 -14.66 4.04
N LEU A 75 11.73 -14.51 5.24
CA LEU A 75 10.59 -13.61 5.48
C LEU A 75 10.98 -12.15 5.22
N ASN A 76 12.20 -11.75 5.54
CA ASN A 76 12.71 -10.41 5.24
C ASN A 76 12.94 -10.19 3.74
N GLN A 77 13.42 -11.21 3.02
CA GLN A 77 13.63 -11.16 1.57
C GLN A 77 12.30 -11.04 0.79
N ILE A 78 11.32 -11.88 1.13
CA ILE A 78 10.03 -11.93 0.45
C ILE A 78 9.09 -10.80 0.91
N GLY A 79 9.07 -10.57 2.22
CA GLY A 79 8.09 -9.72 2.90
C GLY A 79 8.15 -8.26 2.47
N LYS A 80 7.22 -7.85 1.60
CA LYS A 80 7.06 -6.43 1.23
C LYS A 80 6.16 -5.65 2.18
N ASN A 81 5.25 -6.33 2.89
CA ASN A 81 4.36 -5.72 3.87
C ASN A 81 4.03 -6.69 5.03
N ILE A 82 3.60 -6.14 6.17
CA ILE A 82 3.28 -6.90 7.39
C ILE A 82 2.22 -7.99 7.13
N LYS A 83 1.20 -7.72 6.31
CA LYS A 83 0.15 -8.71 6.03
C LYS A 83 0.71 -9.91 5.29
N THR A 84 1.53 -9.68 4.26
CA THR A 84 2.23 -10.73 3.52
C THR A 84 3.16 -11.52 4.44
N ILE A 85 3.92 -10.86 5.31
CA ILE A 85 4.78 -11.53 6.30
C ILE A 85 3.94 -12.42 7.24
N ARG A 86 2.78 -11.94 7.72
CA ARG A 86 1.87 -12.73 8.56
C ARG A 86 1.33 -13.96 7.83
N VAL A 87 0.92 -13.81 6.57
CA VAL A 87 0.44 -14.93 5.74
C VAL A 87 1.56 -15.95 5.53
N LEU A 88 2.76 -15.50 5.16
CA LEU A 88 3.93 -16.38 4.99
C LEU A 88 4.26 -17.10 6.30
N LYS A 89 4.33 -16.38 7.43
CA LYS A 89 4.57 -16.97 8.74
C LYS A 89 3.52 -18.05 9.06
N SER A 90 2.24 -17.77 8.81
CA SER A 90 1.15 -18.74 9.00
C SER A 90 1.35 -19.98 8.14
N ILE A 91 1.68 -19.82 6.86
CA ILE A 91 1.94 -20.96 5.94
C ILE A 91 3.11 -21.80 6.45
N ILE A 92 4.21 -21.15 6.84
CA ILE A 92 5.44 -21.81 7.30
C ILE A 92 5.16 -22.63 8.56
N ILE A 93 4.49 -22.04 9.55
CA ILE A 93 4.20 -22.72 10.83
C ILE A 93 3.28 -23.91 10.61
N ASN A 94 2.14 -23.71 9.96
CA ASN A 94 1.18 -24.79 9.74
C ASN A 94 1.80 -25.95 8.95
N TYR A 95 2.69 -25.64 7.99
CA TYR A 95 3.40 -26.66 7.24
C TYR A 95 4.43 -27.42 8.09
N ILE A 96 5.17 -26.72 8.95
CA ILE A 96 6.15 -27.33 9.85
C ILE A 96 5.46 -28.20 10.88
N GLU A 97 4.35 -27.75 11.46
CA GLU A 97 3.53 -28.52 12.38
C GLU A 97 3.07 -29.83 11.75
N TRP A 98 2.48 -29.74 10.54
CA TRP A 98 2.10 -30.92 9.79
C TRP A 98 3.28 -31.87 9.52
N ALA A 99 4.45 -31.32 9.17
CA ALA A 99 5.65 -32.12 8.93
C ALA A 99 6.14 -32.84 10.19
N ILE A 100 6.00 -32.22 11.37
CA ILE A 100 6.30 -32.83 12.67
C ILE A 100 5.28 -33.94 12.98
N GLU A 101 3.98 -33.65 12.85
CA GLU A 101 2.89 -34.61 13.12
C GLU A 101 2.99 -35.87 12.26
N ASN A 102 3.47 -35.74 11.02
CA ASN A 102 3.63 -36.85 10.09
C ASN A 102 5.04 -37.47 10.11
N GLY A 103 5.90 -37.09 11.06
CA GLY A 103 7.23 -37.68 11.24
C GLY A 103 8.26 -37.31 10.18
N TYR A 104 8.01 -36.30 9.35
CA TYR A 104 9.00 -35.77 8.40
C TYR A 104 10.09 -34.95 9.11
N LYS A 105 9.79 -34.37 10.29
CA LYS A 105 10.73 -33.61 11.12
C LYS A 105 10.69 -34.08 12.57
N LEU A 106 11.87 -34.24 13.18
CA LEU A 106 12.02 -34.72 14.57
C LEU A 106 12.09 -33.60 15.64
N LYS A 107 12.27 -32.34 15.23
CA LYS A 107 12.53 -31.19 16.12
C LYS A 107 11.35 -30.24 16.25
N GLU A 108 11.37 -29.46 17.33
CA GLU A 108 10.35 -28.47 17.71
C GLU A 108 10.01 -27.43 16.63
N ASN A 109 8.78 -26.94 16.69
CA ASN A 109 8.21 -25.91 15.84
C ASN A 109 8.87 -24.54 16.13
N PRO A 110 9.29 -23.78 15.10
CA PRO A 110 9.95 -22.47 15.27
C PRO A 110 9.09 -21.37 15.91
N ASP A 111 7.77 -21.55 16.08
CA ASP A 111 6.82 -20.47 16.43
C ASP A 111 7.16 -19.67 17.71
N GLY A 112 7.88 -20.28 18.67
CA GLY A 112 8.28 -19.61 19.92
C GLY A 112 9.47 -18.64 19.82
N SER A 113 10.25 -18.69 18.74
CA SER A 113 11.62 -18.10 18.73
C SER A 113 11.89 -17.05 17.65
N LEU A 114 10.95 -16.83 16.72
CA LEU A 114 11.11 -15.80 15.69
C LEU A 114 10.99 -14.40 16.31
N ASP A 115 12.08 -13.64 16.27
CA ASP A 115 12.14 -12.31 16.85
C ASP A 115 11.34 -11.34 15.97
N LYS A 116 10.16 -10.95 16.47
CA LYS A 116 9.29 -9.97 15.82
C LYS A 116 10.05 -8.69 15.47
N SER A 117 10.96 -8.23 16.32
CA SER A 117 11.71 -7.00 16.07
C SER A 117 12.61 -7.10 14.84
N LYS A 118 13.23 -8.27 14.61
CA LYS A 118 14.09 -8.55 13.44
C LYS A 118 13.29 -8.74 12.16
N LEU A 119 12.16 -9.44 12.22
CA LEU A 119 11.28 -9.68 11.06
C LEU A 119 10.70 -8.39 10.46
N PHE A 120 10.59 -7.34 11.27
CA PHE A 120 10.07 -6.06 10.80
C PHE A 120 11.16 -5.06 10.40
N LYS A 121 12.45 -5.36 10.56
CA LYS A 121 13.53 -4.39 10.24
C LYS A 121 13.48 -3.94 8.78
N THR A 122 13.29 -4.87 7.84
CA THR A 122 13.16 -4.56 6.40
C THR A 122 11.87 -3.80 6.08
N PHE A 123 10.77 -4.12 6.78
CA PHE A 123 9.51 -3.39 6.64
C PHE A 123 9.61 -1.97 7.20
N ARG A 124 10.24 -1.80 8.37
CA ARG A 124 10.53 -0.50 8.98
C ARG A 124 11.34 0.35 8.02
N ALA A 125 12.44 -0.18 7.48
CA ALA A 125 13.26 0.50 6.48
C ALA A 125 12.43 0.92 5.26
N LYS A 126 11.62 0.04 4.66
CA LYS A 126 10.77 0.39 3.51
C LYS A 126 9.70 1.44 3.86
N LEU A 127 9.05 1.32 5.01
CA LEU A 127 8.04 2.26 5.47
C LEU A 127 8.63 3.67 5.60
N VAL A 128 9.79 3.73 6.26
CA VAL A 128 10.56 4.94 6.51
C VAL A 128 11.05 5.56 5.20
N ILE A 129 11.74 4.79 4.36
CA ILE A 129 12.30 5.25 3.08
C ILE A 129 11.21 5.82 2.17
N ASN A 130 10.00 5.26 2.25
CA ASN A 130 8.90 5.72 1.42
C ASN A 130 8.26 7.01 1.96
N TYR A 131 8.17 7.23 3.27
CA TYR A 131 7.56 8.45 3.80
C TYR A 131 8.34 9.69 3.35
N LYS A 132 7.62 10.64 2.75
CA LYS A 132 8.11 11.98 2.43
C LYS A 132 7.33 12.99 3.25
N THR A 133 8.06 13.86 3.95
CA THR A 133 7.50 15.06 4.59
C THR A 133 6.77 15.92 3.56
N LEU A 134 5.97 16.88 4.03
CA LEU A 134 5.25 17.76 3.13
C LEU A 134 6.22 18.58 2.24
N ASP A 135 7.35 19.02 2.80
CA ASP A 135 8.39 19.75 2.08
C ASP A 135 9.05 18.90 0.99
N GLU A 136 9.46 17.67 1.33
CA GLU A 136 10.03 16.72 0.37
C GLU A 136 9.01 16.33 -0.72
N PHE A 137 7.73 16.25 -0.37
CA PHE A 137 6.67 15.97 -1.32
C PHE A 137 6.51 17.11 -2.34
N TYR A 138 6.44 18.36 -1.88
CA TYR A 138 6.34 19.50 -2.81
C TYR A 138 7.62 19.70 -3.63
N HIS A 139 8.80 19.47 -3.04
CA HIS A 139 10.05 19.49 -3.79
C HIS A 139 10.04 18.44 -4.92
N MET A 140 9.61 17.21 -4.59
CA MET A 140 9.42 16.16 -5.59
C MET A 140 8.43 16.58 -6.70
N LEU A 141 7.33 17.26 -6.37
CA LEU A 141 6.38 17.74 -7.38
C LEU A 141 6.99 18.76 -8.34
N GLU A 142 7.90 19.62 -7.88
CA GLU A 142 8.59 20.56 -8.76
C GLU A 142 9.50 19.85 -9.76
N GLU A 143 10.15 18.76 -9.35
CA GLU A 143 11.02 17.96 -10.22
C GLU A 143 10.27 17.14 -11.27
N LEU A 144 8.97 16.87 -11.05
CA LEU A 144 8.17 16.08 -11.99
C LEU A 144 7.95 16.82 -13.31
N LYS A 145 8.25 16.11 -14.41
CA LYS A 145 7.94 16.52 -15.79
C LYS A 145 6.52 16.08 -16.16
N CYS A 146 5.53 16.80 -15.64
CA CYS A 146 4.11 16.64 -15.96
C CYS A 146 3.37 17.99 -15.89
N SER A 147 2.10 18.00 -16.30
CA SER A 147 1.28 19.22 -16.27
C SER A 147 0.92 19.64 -14.83
N ASP A 148 0.58 20.91 -14.63
CA ASP A 148 0.11 21.36 -13.32
C ASP A 148 -1.21 20.69 -12.90
N ILE A 149 -2.06 20.28 -13.85
CA ILE A 149 -3.24 19.42 -13.57
C ILE A 149 -2.82 18.07 -12.97
N ASP A 150 -1.80 17.44 -13.55
CA ASP A 150 -1.26 16.16 -13.10
C ASP A 150 -0.57 16.28 -11.74
N LYS A 151 0.15 17.39 -11.49
CA LYS A 151 0.72 17.69 -10.17
C LYS A 151 -0.39 17.90 -9.14
N MET A 152 -1.43 18.66 -9.48
CA MET A 152 -2.57 18.90 -8.60
C MET A 152 -3.30 17.61 -8.24
N MET A 153 -3.42 16.64 -9.16
CA MET A 153 -3.94 15.31 -8.86
C MET A 153 -3.19 14.63 -7.70
N LEU A 154 -1.86 14.74 -7.67
CA LEU A 154 -1.05 14.18 -6.59
C LEU A 154 -1.23 14.97 -5.28
N VAL A 155 -1.37 16.29 -5.36
CA VAL A 155 -1.71 17.16 -4.21
C VAL A 155 -3.05 16.74 -3.62
N LEU A 156 -4.12 16.65 -4.41
CA LEU A 156 -5.43 16.14 -3.95
C LEU A 156 -5.30 14.78 -3.26
N GLY A 157 -4.49 13.89 -3.85
CA GLY A 157 -4.10 12.61 -3.27
C GLY A 157 -3.46 12.70 -1.89
N ARG A 158 -2.50 13.60 -1.70
CA ARG A 158 -1.84 13.86 -0.40
C ARG A 158 -2.85 14.34 0.63
N TYR A 159 -3.76 15.25 0.28
CA TYR A 159 -4.71 15.83 1.25
C TYR A 159 -5.93 14.94 1.54
N GLY A 160 -6.01 13.73 0.98
CA GLY A 160 -7.14 12.83 1.26
C GLY A 160 -8.31 12.94 0.29
N ILE A 161 -8.23 13.83 -0.70
CA ILE A 161 -9.30 14.07 -1.67
C ILE A 161 -9.19 13.05 -2.80
N VAL A 162 -9.64 11.83 -2.52
CA VAL A 162 -9.64 10.73 -3.49
C VAL A 162 -11.03 10.13 -3.60
N GLY A 163 -11.60 9.65 -2.49
CA GLY A 163 -12.89 8.96 -2.50
C GLY A 163 -12.84 7.55 -3.08
N LYS A 164 -13.94 6.82 -2.93
CA LYS A 164 -14.07 5.49 -3.52
C LYS A 164 -14.06 5.63 -5.05
N GLN A 165 -13.19 4.87 -5.73
CA GLN A 165 -13.03 4.96 -7.19
C GLN A 165 -12.76 6.39 -7.69
N PHE A 166 -12.06 7.21 -6.90
CA PHE A 166 -11.65 8.56 -7.29
C PHE A 166 -12.81 9.55 -7.47
N ILE A 167 -14.01 9.23 -6.96
CA ILE A 167 -15.20 10.05 -7.19
C ILE A 167 -15.06 11.45 -6.60
N ASP A 168 -14.48 11.57 -5.40
CA ASP A 168 -14.31 12.87 -4.74
C ASP A 168 -13.29 13.73 -5.49
N MET A 169 -12.20 13.12 -5.96
CA MET A 169 -11.19 13.81 -6.77
C MET A 169 -11.74 14.29 -8.11
N ALA A 170 -12.53 13.45 -8.79
CA ALA A 170 -13.06 13.75 -10.11
C ALA A 170 -14.14 14.84 -10.07
N ASN A 171 -14.92 14.91 -8.98
CA ASN A 171 -16.05 15.84 -8.85
C ASN A 171 -15.73 17.10 -8.04
N LEU A 172 -14.51 17.23 -7.50
CA LEU A 172 -14.12 18.44 -6.77
C LEU A 172 -14.16 19.67 -7.69
N LYS A 173 -14.88 20.71 -7.28
CA LYS A 173 -14.99 21.98 -7.98
C LYS A 173 -14.12 23.07 -7.36
N TRP A 174 -13.88 24.12 -8.14
CA TRP A 174 -13.17 25.31 -7.66
C TRP A 174 -13.89 26.01 -6.48
N GLU A 175 -15.22 25.95 -6.47
CA GLU A 175 -16.09 26.54 -5.44
C GLU A 175 -16.11 25.76 -4.12
N ASP A 176 -15.67 24.49 -4.14
CA ASP A 176 -15.62 23.66 -2.93
C ASP A 176 -14.44 24.04 -2.00
N VAL A 177 -13.52 24.89 -2.50
CA VAL A 177 -12.33 25.33 -1.78
C VAL A 177 -12.59 26.69 -1.11
N ASP A 178 -12.65 26.67 0.22
CA ASP A 178 -12.70 27.87 1.04
C ASP A 178 -11.27 28.37 1.30
N ARG A 179 -10.88 29.39 0.53
CA ARG A 179 -9.55 30.01 0.57
C ARG A 179 -9.34 30.90 1.80
N GLU A 180 -10.40 31.43 2.38
CA GLU A 180 -10.31 32.32 3.54
C GLU A 180 -10.09 31.50 4.81
N ASN A 181 -10.85 30.41 4.95
CA ASN A 181 -10.79 29.55 6.13
C ASN A 181 -9.86 28.33 5.95
N MET A 182 -9.20 28.21 4.80
CA MET A 182 -8.21 27.17 4.50
C MET A 182 -8.72 25.73 4.66
N PHE A 183 -9.90 25.45 4.08
CA PHE A 183 -10.43 24.09 4.01
C PHE A 183 -11.07 23.77 2.66
N VAL A 184 -11.16 22.48 2.35
CA VAL A 184 -11.90 21.95 1.19
C VAL A 184 -13.10 21.15 1.66
N ASN A 185 -14.27 21.43 1.09
CA ASN A 185 -15.46 20.61 1.28
C ASN A 185 -15.41 19.42 0.33
N VAL A 186 -15.42 18.21 0.86
CA VAL A 186 -15.42 16.97 0.08
C VAL A 186 -16.71 16.21 0.32
N GLY A 187 -17.52 16.09 -0.73
CA GLY A 187 -18.88 15.57 -0.63
C GLY A 187 -19.71 16.38 0.37
N ASN A 188 -20.68 15.74 1.03
CA ASN A 188 -21.66 16.47 1.82
C ASN A 188 -21.21 16.84 3.26
N HIS A 189 -20.12 16.25 3.78
CA HIS A 189 -19.87 16.27 5.23
C HIS A 189 -18.40 16.36 5.67
N ILE A 190 -17.43 16.31 4.76
CA ILE A 190 -16.02 16.28 5.15
C ILE A 190 -15.37 17.62 4.84
N LYS A 191 -14.83 18.27 5.87
CA LYS A 191 -13.97 19.46 5.73
C LYS A 191 -12.53 19.07 5.95
N LEU A 192 -11.70 19.20 4.91
CA LEU A 192 -10.29 18.83 4.96
C LEU A 192 -9.43 20.09 5.08
N PRO A 193 -8.55 20.19 6.10
CA PRO A 193 -7.66 21.33 6.25
C PRO A 193 -6.60 21.33 5.15
N ILE A 194 -6.40 22.49 4.54
CA ILE A 194 -5.39 22.74 3.50
C ILE A 194 -4.40 23.83 3.94
N ASP A 195 -3.38 24.08 3.14
CA ASP A 195 -2.38 25.12 3.37
C ASP A 195 -2.11 25.93 2.10
N GLU A 196 -1.26 26.95 2.22
CA GLU A 196 -0.92 27.86 1.12
C GLU A 196 -0.28 27.17 -0.08
N ARG A 197 0.43 26.06 0.13
CA ARG A 197 1.03 25.30 -0.97
C ARG A 197 -0.02 24.54 -1.75
N PHE A 198 -1.04 24.01 -1.08
CA PHE A 198 -2.22 23.47 -1.75
C PHE A 198 -2.88 24.53 -2.65
N ILE A 199 -3.12 25.74 -2.12
CA ILE A 199 -3.71 26.84 -2.89
C ILE A 199 -2.83 27.23 -4.08
N THR A 200 -1.52 27.29 -3.89
CA THR A 200 -0.57 27.59 -4.97
C THR A 200 -0.70 26.61 -6.14
N TYR A 201 -0.76 25.30 -5.85
CA TYR A 201 -0.94 24.27 -6.87
C TYR A 201 -2.34 24.28 -7.48
N LEU A 202 -3.37 24.60 -6.69
CA LEU A 202 -4.73 24.78 -7.17
C LEU A 202 -4.81 25.88 -8.22
N GLU A 203 -4.20 27.04 -7.95
CA GLU A 203 -4.20 28.18 -8.88
C GLU A 203 -3.37 27.91 -10.14
N ARG A 204 -2.25 27.18 -10.01
CA ARG A 204 -1.47 26.70 -11.17
C ARG A 204 -2.32 25.78 -12.06
N ALA A 205 -3.02 24.82 -11.46
CA ALA A 205 -3.93 23.93 -12.17
C ALA A 205 -5.09 24.70 -12.83
N HIS A 206 -5.66 25.69 -12.14
CA HIS A 206 -6.73 26.53 -12.68
C HIS A 206 -6.26 27.34 -13.90
N LYS A 207 -5.02 27.85 -13.91
CA LYS A 207 -4.42 28.56 -15.06
C LYS A 207 -3.88 27.64 -16.16
N CYS A 208 -3.77 26.34 -15.90
CA CYS A 208 -3.24 25.37 -16.86
C CYS A 208 -4.26 25.11 -17.97
N GLU A 209 -4.01 25.67 -19.15
CA GLU A 209 -4.84 25.49 -20.34
C GLU A 209 -4.21 24.52 -21.35
N ILE A 210 -2.88 24.49 -21.43
CA ILE A 210 -2.14 23.70 -22.41
C ILE A 210 -0.96 23.05 -21.71
N TYR A 211 -0.72 21.78 -22.01
CA TYR A 211 0.51 21.09 -21.65
C TYR A 211 1.11 20.46 -22.90
N ASP A 212 2.35 20.84 -23.20
CA ASP A 212 3.08 20.28 -24.33
C ASP A 212 3.94 19.10 -23.88
N TYR A 213 3.57 17.91 -24.32
CA TYR A 213 4.40 16.73 -24.17
C TYR A 213 5.28 16.59 -25.41
N GLN A 214 6.47 15.98 -25.27
CA GLN A 214 7.45 15.82 -26.36
C GLN A 214 6.87 15.33 -27.70
N THR A 215 5.76 14.60 -27.67
CA THR A 215 5.10 14.02 -28.83
C THR A 215 3.68 14.55 -29.09
N SER A 216 3.11 15.36 -28.20
CA SER A 216 1.73 15.84 -28.34
C SER A 216 1.39 16.98 -27.39
N THR A 217 0.68 17.97 -27.90
CA THR A 217 0.04 19.00 -27.09
C THR A 217 -1.32 18.50 -26.58
N LEU A 218 -1.57 18.67 -25.28
CA LEU A 218 -2.86 18.46 -24.64
C LEU A 218 -3.44 19.82 -24.27
N LYS A 219 -4.64 20.12 -24.77
CA LYS A 219 -5.41 21.28 -24.30
C LYS A 219 -6.41 20.81 -23.25
N TYR A 220 -6.48 21.49 -22.12
CA TYR A 220 -7.42 21.21 -21.06
C TYR A 220 -8.66 22.11 -21.19
N ILE A 221 -9.84 21.54 -20.97
CA ILE A 221 -11.11 22.28 -20.95
C ILE A 221 -11.57 22.39 -19.49
N ASP A 222 -11.90 23.62 -19.09
CA ASP A 222 -12.43 23.90 -17.76
C ASP A 222 -13.96 23.83 -17.76
N PHE A 223 -14.50 22.84 -17.06
CA PHE A 223 -15.94 22.67 -16.83
C PHE A 223 -16.34 23.02 -15.39
N GLY A 224 -15.50 23.77 -14.66
CA GLY A 224 -15.68 24.13 -13.25
C GLY A 224 -15.12 23.12 -12.24
N TYR A 225 -14.50 22.03 -12.73
CA TYR A 225 -13.86 21.00 -11.91
C TYR A 225 -12.36 21.25 -11.79
N VAL A 226 -11.80 20.96 -10.62
CA VAL A 226 -10.36 21.04 -10.37
C VAL A 226 -9.59 20.12 -11.32
N MET A 227 -10.12 18.91 -11.53
CA MET A 227 -9.53 17.93 -12.43
C MET A 227 -10.05 18.11 -13.86
N LYS A 228 -9.39 18.99 -14.62
CA LYS A 228 -9.74 19.26 -16.01
C LYS A 228 -9.55 18.05 -16.94
N VAL A 229 -10.48 17.90 -17.87
CA VAL A 229 -10.40 16.93 -18.99
C VAL A 229 -9.65 17.54 -20.17
N SER A 230 -9.12 16.69 -21.05
CA SER A 230 -8.54 17.17 -22.31
C SER A 230 -9.63 17.49 -23.34
N ASP A 231 -9.31 18.33 -24.31
CA ASP A 231 -10.14 18.62 -25.49
C ASP A 231 -10.51 17.40 -26.34
N LYS A 232 -9.76 16.32 -26.22
CA LYS A 232 -10.05 15.02 -26.84
C LYS A 232 -11.05 14.16 -26.06
N SER A 233 -11.52 14.62 -24.90
CA SER A 233 -12.49 13.90 -24.08
C SER A 233 -13.91 14.20 -24.58
N GLU A 234 -14.73 13.17 -24.73
CA GLU A 234 -16.17 13.32 -24.99
C GLU A 234 -16.96 13.65 -23.71
N GLU A 235 -16.33 13.56 -22.54
CA GLU A 235 -16.95 13.80 -21.24
C GLU A 235 -16.36 15.02 -20.55
N ASN A 236 -17.22 15.68 -19.77
CA ASN A 236 -16.88 16.90 -19.01
C ASN A 236 -16.21 16.60 -17.66
N ILE A 237 -16.26 15.34 -17.21
CA ILE A 237 -15.68 14.87 -15.94
C ILE A 237 -14.67 13.76 -16.24
N ILE A 238 -13.55 13.78 -15.55
CA ILE A 238 -12.51 12.77 -15.76
C ILE A 238 -12.93 11.40 -15.18
N LYS A 239 -12.81 10.35 -16.01
CA LYS A 239 -13.08 8.98 -15.56
C LYS A 239 -12.03 8.46 -14.58
N TYR A 240 -12.48 7.59 -13.67
CA TYR A 240 -11.63 6.82 -12.76
C TYR A 240 -10.42 6.16 -13.46
N ASN A 241 -10.66 5.44 -14.56
CA ASN A 241 -9.59 4.74 -15.28
C ASN A 241 -8.55 5.72 -15.83
N THR A 242 -8.99 6.90 -16.27
CA THR A 242 -8.11 7.96 -16.78
C THR A 242 -7.23 8.52 -15.67
N LEU A 243 -7.78 8.81 -14.49
CA LEU A 243 -7.00 9.26 -13.32
C LEU A 243 -5.94 8.23 -12.93
N ASN A 244 -6.31 6.95 -12.84
CA ASN A 244 -5.38 5.89 -12.47
C ASN A 244 -4.25 5.72 -13.51
N THR A 245 -4.58 5.79 -14.80
CA THR A 245 -3.59 5.74 -15.90
C THR A 245 -2.68 6.95 -15.88
N ARG A 246 -3.22 8.17 -15.70
CA ARG A 246 -2.40 9.39 -15.58
C ARG A 246 -1.43 9.29 -14.42
N ALA A 247 -1.90 8.88 -13.24
CA ALA A 247 -1.04 8.71 -12.07
C ALA A 247 0.10 7.71 -12.35
N TYR A 248 -0.20 6.57 -12.99
CA TYR A 248 0.84 5.61 -13.38
C TYR A 248 1.84 6.21 -14.38
N SER A 249 1.36 6.91 -15.41
CA SER A 249 2.20 7.53 -16.44
C SER A 249 3.13 8.61 -15.88
N ILE A 250 2.69 9.42 -14.92
CA ILE A 250 3.53 10.43 -14.27
C ILE A 250 4.79 9.77 -13.69
N TYR A 251 4.64 8.75 -12.86
CA TYR A 251 5.78 8.07 -12.24
C TYR A 251 6.65 7.35 -13.28
N LYS A 252 6.02 6.64 -14.22
CA LYS A 252 6.74 5.93 -15.29
C LYS A 252 7.61 6.86 -16.14
N ASN A 253 7.04 7.98 -16.58
CA ASN A 253 7.74 8.95 -17.45
C ASN A 253 8.87 9.70 -16.71
N ASN A 254 8.82 9.74 -15.38
CA ASN A 254 9.86 10.33 -14.56
C ASN A 254 10.86 9.29 -14.01
N GLY A 255 10.77 8.02 -14.44
CA GLY A 255 11.67 6.95 -13.95
C GLY A 255 11.52 6.64 -12.46
N MET A 256 10.35 6.95 -11.88
CA MET A 256 10.09 6.83 -10.45
C MET A 256 9.24 5.60 -10.14
N ASN A 257 9.42 5.05 -8.94
CA ASN A 257 8.49 4.06 -8.40
C ASN A 257 7.15 4.73 -8.11
N ARG A 258 6.06 4.08 -8.53
CA ARG A 258 4.71 4.58 -8.28
C ARG A 258 4.42 4.66 -6.79
N ILE A 259 4.03 5.85 -6.32
CA ILE A 259 3.45 6.04 -4.99
C ILE A 259 1.94 5.85 -5.12
N ALA A 260 1.37 4.94 -4.33
CA ALA A 260 -0.07 4.75 -4.30
C ALA A 260 -0.74 5.91 -3.56
N PHE A 261 -1.94 6.30 -4.01
CA PHE A 261 -2.73 7.32 -3.29
C PHE A 261 -2.99 6.95 -1.84
N GLY A 262 -3.18 5.67 -1.53
CA GLY A 262 -3.31 5.21 -0.14
C GLY A 262 -2.07 5.51 0.72
N ASP A 263 -0.88 5.52 0.13
CA ASP A 263 0.36 5.90 0.81
C ASP A 263 0.44 7.43 0.95
N LEU A 264 0.10 8.21 -0.07
CA LEU A 264 0.01 9.68 0.02
C LEU A 264 -0.90 10.14 1.17
N ILE A 265 -2.09 9.54 1.29
CA ILE A 265 -3.03 9.82 2.38
C ILE A 265 -2.42 9.43 3.74
N THR A 266 -1.71 8.29 3.79
CA THR A 266 -1.04 7.84 5.01
C THR A 266 0.07 8.81 5.42
N TRP A 267 0.79 9.39 4.45
CA TRP A 267 1.80 10.40 4.72
C TRP A 267 1.20 11.68 5.30
N ARG A 268 0.04 12.13 4.79
CA ARG A 268 -0.68 13.27 5.39
C ARG A 268 -1.18 12.97 6.79
N MET A 269 -1.60 11.74 7.07
CA MET A 269 -1.90 11.32 8.44
C MET A 269 -0.67 11.47 9.35
N PHE A 270 0.52 11.13 8.88
CA PHE A 270 1.75 11.32 9.65
C PHE A 270 2.07 12.78 9.87
N ASP A 271 1.92 13.64 8.85
CA ASP A 271 2.17 15.09 9.02
C ASP A 271 1.31 15.66 10.15
N LEU A 272 -0.01 15.39 10.12
CA LEU A 272 -0.93 15.87 11.16
C LEU A 272 -0.59 15.30 12.55
N LEU A 273 -0.10 14.07 12.63
CA LEU A 273 0.34 13.48 13.90
C LEU A 273 1.66 14.07 14.38
N PHE A 274 2.59 14.42 13.49
CA PHE A 274 3.81 15.14 13.83
C PHE A 274 3.49 16.56 14.30
N GLU A 275 2.58 17.27 13.65
CA GLU A 275 2.09 18.58 14.12
C GLU A 275 1.50 18.49 15.53
N ILE A 276 0.71 17.45 15.82
CA ILE A 276 0.17 17.21 17.17
C ILE A 276 1.31 16.93 18.16
N LEU A 277 2.28 16.10 17.78
CA LEU A 277 3.44 15.77 18.61
C LEU A 277 4.26 17.02 18.94
N GLU A 278 4.52 17.86 17.95
CA GLU A 278 5.29 19.10 18.09
C GLU A 278 4.55 20.10 19.00
N ASN A 279 3.22 20.17 18.90
CA ASN A 279 2.39 21.09 19.71
C ASN A 279 2.11 20.60 21.14
N LYS A 280 1.90 19.29 21.35
CA LYS A 280 1.49 18.71 22.65
C LYS A 280 2.61 17.98 23.39
N GLY A 281 3.71 17.66 22.72
CA GLY A 281 4.77 16.78 23.23
C GLY A 281 4.44 15.28 23.14
N GLU A 282 3.18 14.91 22.90
CA GLU A 282 2.74 13.52 22.78
C GLU A 282 1.60 13.32 21.78
N VAL A 283 1.42 12.08 21.33
CA VAL A 283 0.33 11.66 20.44
C VAL A 283 -0.46 10.54 21.10
N THR A 284 -1.71 10.84 21.47
CA THR A 284 -2.59 9.87 22.13
C THR A 284 -3.33 9.00 21.10
N TYR A 285 -3.91 7.88 21.56
CA TYR A 285 -4.78 7.06 20.70
C TYR A 285 -6.03 7.82 20.21
N LYS A 286 -6.51 8.81 20.98
CA LYS A 286 -7.61 9.69 20.59
C LYS A 286 -7.21 10.59 19.43
N ASP A 287 -6.01 11.15 19.46
CA ASP A 287 -5.47 11.97 18.36
C ASP A 287 -5.38 11.16 17.06
N ILE A 288 -4.89 9.93 17.14
CA ILE A 288 -4.82 8.99 16.00
C ILE A 288 -6.21 8.73 15.41
N LYS A 289 -7.20 8.47 16.26
CA LYS A 289 -8.59 8.29 15.81
C LYS A 289 -9.11 9.55 15.12
N ASN A 290 -8.85 10.73 15.70
CA ASN A 290 -9.30 12.00 15.15
C ASN A 290 -8.70 12.28 13.77
N VAL A 291 -7.39 12.08 13.59
CA VAL A 291 -6.72 12.26 12.28
C VAL A 291 -7.31 11.34 11.21
N ILE A 292 -7.60 10.08 11.55
CA ILE A 292 -8.27 9.16 10.62
C ILE A 292 -9.68 9.65 10.29
N THR A 293 -10.46 10.09 11.28
CA THR A 293 -11.82 10.59 11.08
C THR A 293 -11.83 11.84 10.21
N ILE A 294 -10.88 12.77 10.39
CA ILE A 294 -10.74 13.97 9.56
C ILE A 294 -10.57 13.57 8.09
N LEU A 295 -9.61 12.70 7.78
CA LEU A 295 -9.27 12.38 6.39
C LEU A 295 -10.14 11.29 5.73
N LYS A 296 -10.84 10.46 6.52
CA LYS A 296 -11.61 9.30 6.00
C LYS A 296 -13.07 9.25 6.46
N GLY A 297 -13.53 10.26 7.20
CA GLY A 297 -14.88 10.35 7.77
C GLY A 297 -15.18 9.36 8.91
N SER A 298 -14.40 8.29 9.06
CA SER A 298 -14.62 7.29 10.11
C SER A 298 -13.34 6.54 10.50
N SER A 299 -13.25 6.15 11.78
CA SER A 299 -12.14 5.39 12.33
C SER A 299 -12.61 4.14 13.09
N THR A 300 -11.97 3.00 12.84
CA THR A 300 -12.17 1.75 13.59
C THR A 300 -10.96 1.47 14.47
N MET A 301 -11.10 0.63 15.50
CA MET A 301 -9.97 0.27 16.38
C MET A 301 -8.81 -0.34 15.59
N SER A 302 -9.08 -1.23 14.64
CA SER A 302 -8.05 -1.85 13.80
C SER A 302 -7.33 -0.83 12.92
N LYS A 303 -8.05 0.14 12.35
CA LYS A 303 -7.44 1.22 11.54
C LYS A 303 -6.55 2.12 12.39
N ALA A 304 -7.02 2.51 13.58
CA ALA A 304 -6.26 3.35 14.51
C ALA A 304 -5.01 2.63 15.04
N GLN A 305 -5.13 1.36 15.43
CA GLN A 305 -3.98 0.57 15.86
C GLN A 305 -2.94 0.42 14.74
N TYR A 306 -3.39 0.15 13.51
CA TYR A 306 -2.50 0.06 12.35
C TYR A 306 -1.77 1.37 12.06
N LEU A 307 -2.46 2.53 12.14
CA LEU A 307 -1.82 3.83 11.95
C LEU A 307 -0.83 4.12 13.09
N LYS A 308 -1.19 3.81 14.34
CA LYS A 308 -0.31 3.94 15.51
C LYS A 308 1.01 3.20 15.32
N GLU A 309 0.94 1.91 14.98
CA GLU A 309 2.13 1.08 14.79
C GLU A 309 3.05 1.65 13.71
N ARG A 310 2.50 2.13 12.60
CA ARG A 310 3.30 2.73 11.52
C ARG A 310 3.87 4.10 11.91
N PHE A 311 3.08 4.94 12.58
CA PHE A 311 3.54 6.27 13.02
C PHE A 311 4.70 6.15 14.00
N MET A 312 4.63 5.23 14.97
CA MET A 312 5.73 5.01 15.92
C MET A 312 7.05 4.63 15.23
N ILE A 313 6.98 3.78 14.20
CA ILE A 313 8.16 3.40 13.40
C ILE A 313 8.77 4.63 12.71
N VAL A 314 7.95 5.48 12.09
CA VAL A 314 8.43 6.68 11.38
C VAL A 314 8.97 7.71 12.37
N LYS A 315 8.32 7.86 13.54
CA LYS A 315 8.75 8.72 14.63
C LYS A 315 10.14 8.32 15.15
N GLU A 316 10.33 7.06 15.53
CA GLU A 316 11.60 6.53 16.04
C GLU A 316 12.75 6.82 15.06
N TYR A 317 12.53 6.59 13.76
CA TYR A 317 13.53 6.86 12.75
C TYR A 317 13.88 8.36 12.60
N ARG A 318 12.88 9.24 12.66
CA ARG A 318 13.10 10.70 12.59
C ARG A 318 13.96 11.17 13.77
N GLU A 319 13.72 10.62 14.97
CA GLU A 319 14.52 10.90 16.17
C GLU A 319 15.96 10.39 16.02
N GLU A 320 16.18 9.20 15.44
CA GLU A 320 17.53 8.68 15.16
C GLU A 320 18.33 9.57 14.20
N LEU A 321 17.70 10.08 13.14
CA LEU A 321 18.33 11.01 12.20
C LEU A 321 18.77 12.30 12.91
N THR A 322 17.92 12.86 13.76
CA THR A 322 18.24 14.10 14.51
C THR A 322 19.34 13.94 15.54
N ARG A 323 19.64 12.72 16.00
CA ARG A 323 20.75 12.45 16.94
C ARG A 323 22.10 12.27 16.26
N THR A 324 22.09 12.02 14.95
CA THR A 324 23.30 11.73 14.16
C THR A 324 23.89 12.99 13.52
N ILE A 325 23.14 14.10 13.56
CA ILE A 325 23.54 15.45 13.15
C ILE A 325 23.89 16.23 14.42
#